data_AF-B4KR30-F1
#
_entry.id   AF-B4KR30-F1
#
_cell.length_a   1.000
_cell.length_b   1.000
_cell.length_c   1.000
_cell.angle_alpha   90.00
_cell.angle_beta   90.00
_cell.angle_gamma   90.00
#
_symmetry.space_group_name_H-M   'P 1'
#
loop_
_entity.id
_entity.type
_entity.pdbx_description
1 polymer ?
#
loop_
_entity_poly.entity_id
_entity_poly.type
_entity_poly.pdbx_seq_one_letter_code
_entity_poly.pdbx_strand_id
1 'polypeptide(L)'
;MQRQTLVLCLIALACATGAQASCKATLTAFSTQDATILTQLAHVAEFTLQCSNSAQPSLFAEFPCGKVVPVAKVGDSKYQVSWVEDIKQGSSGNVLVRLFDEDGYANVRKAQRDGDKVSSVKSLLDITVPTKSAYKGPWIKAELLAAVLVGGVAYFAFTTKSKVQS
;
A
#
# COMPACT_ATOMS: atom_id res chain seq x y z
N MET A 1 -51.41 -23.33 -1.30
CA MET A 1 -50.19 -23.04 -0.52
C MET A 1 -48.89 -23.51 -1.18
N GLN A 2 -48.88 -24.62 -1.92
CA GLN A 2 -47.67 -25.18 -2.56
C GLN A 2 -47.05 -24.36 -3.72
N ARG A 3 -47.85 -23.52 -4.40
CA ARG A 3 -47.38 -22.66 -5.48
C ARG A 3 -46.62 -21.42 -4.99
N GLN A 4 -46.98 -20.87 -3.82
CA GLN A 4 -46.32 -19.68 -3.26
C GLN A 4 -44.94 -19.99 -2.66
N THR A 5 -44.78 -21.17 -2.05
CA THR A 5 -43.48 -21.63 -1.54
C THR A 5 -42.48 -21.92 -2.65
N LEU A 6 -42.93 -22.41 -3.80
CA LEU A 6 -42.06 -22.70 -4.95
C LEU A 6 -41.51 -21.42 -5.60
N VAL A 7 -42.32 -20.36 -5.67
CA VAL A 7 -41.91 -19.05 -6.20
C VAL A 7 -40.91 -18.37 -5.25
N LEU A 8 -41.12 -18.45 -3.93
CA LEU A 8 -40.17 -17.89 -2.95
C LEU A 8 -38.80 -18.57 -3.02
N CYS A 9 -38.78 -19.89 -3.26
CA CYS A 9 -37.56 -20.68 -3.36
C CYS A 9 -36.78 -20.39 -4.66
N LEU A 10 -37.48 -20.15 -5.77
CA LEU A 10 -36.88 -19.76 -7.05
C LEU A 10 -36.25 -18.35 -7.00
N ILE A 11 -36.87 -17.40 -6.28
CA ILE A 11 -36.31 -16.05 -6.09
C ILE A 11 -35.09 -16.08 -5.16
N ALA A 12 -35.12 -16.91 -4.11
CA ALA A 12 -33.97 -17.09 -3.22
C ALA A 12 -32.77 -17.74 -3.93
N LEU A 13 -33.01 -18.65 -4.87
CA LEU A 13 -31.96 -19.30 -5.66
C LEU A 13 -31.35 -18.38 -6.73
N ALA A 14 -32.14 -17.45 -7.28
CA ALA A 14 -31.66 -16.45 -8.25
C ALA A 14 -30.74 -15.38 -7.62
N CYS A 15 -30.87 -15.12 -6.31
CA CYS A 15 -29.97 -14.20 -5.60
C CYS A 15 -28.64 -14.82 -5.15
N ALA A 16 -28.47 -16.14 -5.26
CA ALA A 16 -27.26 -16.83 -4.82
C ALA A 16 -26.20 -16.97 -5.93
N THR A 17 -26.54 -16.68 -7.19
CA THR A 17 -25.57 -16.68 -8.31
C THR A 17 -24.88 -15.33 -8.43
N GLY A 18 -24.39 -14.78 -7.32
CA GLY A 18 -23.29 -13.83 -7.36
C GLY A 18 -22.04 -14.64 -7.67
N ALA A 19 -21.71 -14.77 -8.95
CA ALA A 19 -20.51 -15.47 -9.41
C ALA A 19 -19.28 -14.80 -8.78
N GLN A 20 -18.85 -15.33 -7.64
CA GLN A 20 -17.60 -14.96 -7.01
C GLN A 20 -16.49 -15.53 -7.88
N ALA A 21 -16.05 -14.75 -8.86
CA ALA A 21 -14.92 -15.12 -9.72
C ALA A 21 -13.69 -15.29 -8.84
N SER A 22 -13.32 -16.54 -8.54
CA SER A 22 -12.13 -16.89 -7.79
C SER A 22 -10.90 -16.73 -8.69
N CYS A 23 -10.45 -15.49 -8.88
CA CYS A 23 -9.23 -15.20 -9.62
C CYS A 23 -7.99 -15.56 -8.78
N LYS A 24 -7.08 -16.37 -9.33
CA LYS A 24 -5.77 -16.64 -8.72
C LYS A 24 -4.74 -15.67 -9.29
N ALA A 25 -3.96 -15.02 -8.42
CA ALA A 25 -2.86 -14.16 -8.83
C ALA A 25 -1.50 -14.75 -8.49
N THR A 26 -0.55 -14.66 -9.42
CA THR A 26 0.88 -14.88 -9.15
C THR A 26 1.58 -13.53 -9.11
N LEU A 27 2.44 -13.32 -8.13
CA LEU A 27 2.99 -12.01 -7.78
C LEU A 27 4.51 -11.95 -7.91
N THR A 28 4.99 -10.87 -8.51
CA THR A 28 6.41 -10.50 -8.60
C THR A 28 6.55 -9.02 -8.24
N ALA A 29 7.22 -8.73 -7.13
CA ALA A 29 7.32 -7.39 -6.59
C ALA A 29 8.77 -6.88 -6.62
N PHE A 30 8.91 -5.61 -7.00
CA PHE A 30 10.16 -4.88 -7.04
C PHE A 30 10.01 -3.57 -6.28
N SER A 31 11.02 -3.22 -5.50
CA SER A 31 11.06 -2.01 -4.69
C SER A 31 12.42 -1.37 -4.87
N THR A 32 12.46 -0.06 -5.11
CA THR A 32 13.72 0.68 -5.11
C THR A 32 14.37 0.60 -3.73
N GLN A 33 15.69 0.42 -3.68
CA GLN A 33 16.45 0.30 -2.43
C GLN A 33 17.41 1.47 -2.18
N ASP A 34 17.51 2.41 -3.12
CA ASP A 34 18.40 3.56 -2.99
C ASP A 34 17.63 4.76 -2.41
N ALA A 35 17.96 5.12 -1.17
CA ALA A 35 17.45 6.30 -0.47
C ALA A 35 18.51 7.41 -0.32
N THR A 36 19.66 7.28 -1.01
CA THR A 36 20.80 8.19 -0.83
C THR A 36 20.61 9.51 -1.60
N ILE A 37 19.91 9.48 -2.73
CA ILE A 37 19.64 10.65 -3.59
C ILE A 37 18.14 10.95 -3.70
N LEU A 38 17.29 9.91 -3.71
CA LEU A 38 15.85 10.09 -3.85
C LEU A 38 15.25 10.52 -2.50
N THR A 39 14.16 11.30 -2.55
CA THR A 39 13.29 11.62 -1.39
C THR A 39 12.07 10.70 -1.32
N GLN A 40 11.84 9.93 -2.38
CA GLN A 40 10.68 9.06 -2.56
C GLN A 40 11.11 7.65 -3.00
N LEU A 41 10.48 6.61 -2.47
CA LEU A 41 10.64 5.24 -2.92
C LEU A 41 9.57 4.90 -3.96
N ALA A 42 9.99 4.29 -5.06
CA ALA A 42 9.08 3.72 -6.03
C ALA A 42 8.93 2.21 -5.79
N HIS A 43 7.69 1.77 -5.70
CA HIS A 43 7.31 0.37 -5.61
C HIS A 43 6.61 -0.04 -6.90
N VAL A 44 6.96 -1.21 -7.41
CA VAL A 44 6.40 -1.77 -8.64
C VAL A 44 6.04 -3.22 -8.35
N ALA A 45 4.77 -3.57 -8.49
CA ALA A 45 4.30 -4.94 -8.39
C ALA A 45 3.72 -5.37 -9.72
N GLU A 46 4.25 -6.47 -10.25
CA GLU A 46 3.73 -7.16 -11.42
C GLU A 46 2.99 -8.42 -10.96
N PHE A 47 1.85 -8.68 -11.56
CA PHE A 47 1.08 -9.88 -11.26
C PHE A 47 0.38 -10.42 -12.50
N THR A 48 0.21 -11.74 -12.52
CA THR A 48 -0.61 -12.42 -13.52
C THR A 48 -1.91 -12.87 -12.91
N LEU A 49 -3.03 -12.62 -13.61
CA LEU A 49 -4.34 -13.07 -13.19
C LEU A 49 -4.82 -14.25 -14.02
N GLN A 50 -5.22 -15.31 -13.33
CA GLN A 50 -5.98 -16.41 -13.91
C GLN A 50 -7.41 -16.33 -13.38
N CYS A 51 -8.29 -15.72 -14.17
CA CYS A 51 -9.72 -15.68 -13.91
C CYS A 51 -10.43 -16.69 -14.82
N SER A 52 -11.46 -17.35 -14.31
CA SER A 52 -12.27 -18.33 -15.04
C SER A 52 -13.14 -17.69 -16.14
N ASN A 53 -13.39 -16.38 -16.06
CA ASN A 53 -14.00 -15.60 -17.12
C ASN A 53 -12.92 -15.05 -18.07
N SER A 54 -13.07 -15.29 -19.36
CA SER A 54 -12.13 -14.91 -20.44
C SER A 54 -12.07 -13.40 -20.73
N ALA A 55 -12.79 -12.57 -19.95
CA ALA A 55 -12.70 -11.13 -20.04
C ALA A 55 -11.45 -10.64 -19.28
N GLN A 56 -10.71 -9.71 -19.87
CA GLN A 56 -9.60 -9.01 -19.22
C GLN A 56 -10.17 -7.74 -18.58
N PRO A 57 -10.55 -7.76 -17.29
CA PRO A 57 -11.13 -6.58 -16.66
C PRO A 57 -10.08 -5.49 -16.49
N SER A 58 -10.51 -4.24 -16.62
CA SER A 58 -9.77 -3.10 -16.08
C SER A 58 -9.81 -3.17 -14.55
N LEU A 59 -8.64 -2.95 -13.94
CA LEU A 59 -8.44 -3.13 -12.51
C LEU A 59 -7.94 -1.84 -11.90
N PHE A 60 -8.36 -1.61 -10.66
CA PHE A 60 -7.93 -0.49 -9.84
C PHE A 60 -7.34 -1.02 -8.54
N ALA A 61 -6.21 -0.46 -8.13
CA ALA A 61 -5.53 -0.83 -6.91
C ALA A 61 -5.69 0.29 -5.87
N GLU A 62 -6.13 -0.06 -4.67
CA GLU A 62 -6.10 0.80 -3.49
C GLU A 62 -4.89 0.45 -2.64
N PHE A 63 -4.14 1.47 -2.24
CA PHE A 63 -3.03 1.36 -1.30
C PHE A 63 -3.47 1.79 0.10
N PRO A 64 -2.72 1.42 1.16
CA PRO A 64 -3.04 1.82 2.54
C PRO A 64 -3.16 3.34 2.76
N CYS A 65 -2.57 4.16 1.88
CA CYS A 65 -2.71 5.61 1.89
C CYS A 65 -4.08 6.12 1.38
N GLY A 66 -5.01 5.22 1.02
CA GLY A 66 -6.35 5.54 0.53
C GLY A 66 -6.40 6.05 -0.92
N LYS A 67 -5.25 6.05 -1.61
CA LYS A 67 -5.19 6.39 -3.03
C LYS A 67 -5.54 5.17 -3.87
N VAL A 68 -6.41 5.38 -4.84
CA VAL A 68 -6.77 4.38 -5.84
C VAL A 68 -6.12 4.74 -7.17
N VAL A 69 -5.37 3.81 -7.75
CA VAL A 69 -4.62 3.99 -8.99
C VAL A 69 -5.03 2.92 -10.00
N PRO A 70 -5.22 3.27 -11.28
CA PRO A 70 -5.49 2.26 -12.31
C PRO A 70 -4.29 1.34 -12.49
N VAL A 71 -4.56 0.04 -12.67
CA VAL A 71 -3.53 -0.96 -12.92
C VAL A 71 -3.22 -0.99 -14.42
N ALA A 72 -1.94 -0.88 -14.78
CA ALA A 72 -1.50 -0.94 -16.16
C ALA A 72 -1.48 -2.39 -16.65
N LYS A 73 -1.91 -2.62 -17.89
CA LYS A 73 -1.79 -3.92 -18.55
C LYS A 73 -0.51 -3.94 -19.38
N VAL A 74 0.43 -4.83 -19.05
CA VAL A 74 1.76 -4.91 -19.70
C VAL A 74 1.82 -6.01 -20.75
N GLY A 75 0.91 -6.99 -20.70
CA GLY A 75 0.80 -8.05 -21.70
C GLY A 75 -0.46 -8.88 -21.51
N ASP A 76 -0.54 -10.02 -22.18
CA ASP A 76 -1.68 -10.93 -22.03
C ASP A 76 -1.71 -11.53 -20.62
N SER A 77 -2.75 -11.15 -19.87
CA SER A 77 -2.96 -11.51 -18.46
C SER A 77 -1.87 -11.05 -17.49
N LYS A 78 -1.00 -10.11 -17.91
CA LYS A 78 0.04 -9.48 -17.08
C LYS A 78 -0.35 -8.05 -16.74
N TYR A 79 -0.37 -7.76 -15.45
CA TYR A 79 -0.74 -6.48 -14.89
C TYR A 79 0.42 -5.93 -14.07
N GLN A 80 0.56 -4.62 -14.07
CA GLN A 80 1.57 -3.90 -13.33
C GLN A 80 0.92 -2.74 -12.60
N VAL A 81 1.26 -2.62 -11.33
CA VAL A 81 0.86 -1.50 -10.49
C VAL A 81 2.12 -0.89 -9.91
N SER A 82 2.19 0.44 -9.90
CA SER A 82 3.27 1.17 -9.26
C SER A 82 2.73 2.29 -8.39
N TRP A 83 3.43 2.57 -7.31
CA TRP A 83 3.14 3.69 -6.43
C TRP A 83 4.43 4.23 -5.85
N VAL A 84 4.32 5.45 -5.34
CA VAL A 84 5.44 6.17 -4.77
C VAL A 84 5.08 6.54 -3.33
N GLU A 85 6.01 6.28 -2.42
CA GLU A 85 5.89 6.64 -1.01
C GLU A 85 7.07 7.54 -0.61
N ASP A 86 6.81 8.48 0.29
CA ASP A 86 7.89 9.30 0.83
C ASP A 86 8.80 8.45 1.74
N ILE A 87 10.11 8.67 1.65
CA ILE A 87 11.11 7.89 2.40
C ILE A 87 10.91 7.93 3.92
N LYS A 88 10.35 9.03 4.44
CA LYS A 88 10.05 9.18 5.87
C LYS A 88 8.84 8.35 6.32
N GLN A 89 7.92 8.05 5.40
CA GLN A 89 6.70 7.27 5.64
C GLN A 89 6.85 5.83 5.16
N GLY A 90 7.84 5.54 4.33
CA GLY A 90 8.13 4.22 3.77
C GLY A 90 8.45 3.20 4.86
N SER A 91 7.47 2.36 5.17
CA SER A 91 7.61 1.25 6.11
C SER A 91 8.21 0.03 5.41
N SER A 92 9.20 -0.61 6.03
CA SER A 92 9.65 -1.94 5.60
C SER A 92 8.64 -2.98 6.08
N GLY A 93 8.14 -3.82 5.18
CA GLY A 93 7.23 -4.88 5.57
C GLY A 93 6.38 -5.40 4.43
N ASN A 94 5.13 -5.69 4.73
CA ASN A 94 4.15 -6.23 3.78
C ASN A 94 3.04 -5.20 3.61
N VAL A 95 2.89 -4.66 2.40
CA VAL A 95 1.83 -3.72 2.05
C VAL A 95 0.68 -4.51 1.44
N LEU A 96 -0.51 -4.38 2.03
CA LEU A 96 -1.74 -4.94 1.46
C LEU A 96 -2.26 -4.00 0.38
N VAL A 97 -2.26 -4.47 -0.86
CA VAL A 97 -2.83 -3.79 -2.03
C VAL A 97 -4.15 -4.45 -2.36
N ARG A 98 -5.23 -3.67 -2.34
CA ARG A 98 -6.58 -4.17 -2.60
C ARG A 98 -6.94 -3.90 -4.04
N LEU A 99 -7.32 -4.93 -4.79
CA LEU A 99 -7.76 -4.79 -6.18
C LEU A 99 -9.27 -4.71 -6.26
N PHE A 100 -9.74 -3.86 -7.16
CA PHE A 100 -11.13 -3.64 -7.51
C PHE A 100 -11.30 -3.72 -9.02
N ASP A 101 -12.47 -4.18 -9.44
CA ASP A 101 -12.99 -4.01 -10.79
C ASP A 101 -13.65 -2.62 -10.94
N GLU A 102 -14.22 -2.34 -12.12
CA GLU A 102 -14.96 -1.10 -12.40
C GLU A 102 -16.11 -0.86 -11.41
N ASP A 103 -16.86 -1.91 -11.08
CA ASP A 103 -18.01 -1.84 -10.17
C ASP A 103 -17.56 -1.58 -8.72
N GLY A 104 -16.52 -2.27 -8.26
CA GLY A 104 -15.87 -2.07 -6.97
C GLY A 104 -15.27 -0.67 -6.85
N TYR A 105 -14.66 -0.15 -7.91
CA TYR A 105 -14.12 1.20 -7.96
C TYR A 105 -15.23 2.27 -7.86
N ALA A 106 -16.36 2.08 -8.55
CA ALA A 106 -17.51 2.96 -8.43
C ALA A 106 -18.05 3.01 -6.98
N ASN A 107 -18.08 1.84 -6.31
CA ASN A 107 -18.48 1.73 -4.91
C ASN A 107 -17.48 2.40 -3.96
N VAL A 108 -16.17 2.26 -4.19
CA VAL A 108 -15.12 2.96 -3.43
C VAL A 108 -15.28 4.48 -3.57
N ARG A 109 -15.46 4.98 -4.79
CA ARG A 109 -15.67 6.42 -5.04
C ARG A 109 -16.93 6.94 -4.36
N LYS A 110 -17.99 6.14 -4.30
CA LYS A 110 -19.21 6.49 -3.58
C LYS A 110 -18.97 6.56 -2.08
N ALA A 111 -18.36 5.53 -1.49
CA ALA A 111 -18.01 5.51 -0.06
C ALA A 111 -17.11 6.69 0.34
N GLN A 112 -16.14 7.06 -0.50
CA GLN A 112 -15.29 8.23 -0.28
C GLN A 112 -16.07 9.56 -0.26
N ARG A 113 -17.10 9.70 -1.11
CA ARG A 113 -17.95 10.90 -1.12
C ARG A 113 -18.88 10.95 0.08
N ASP A 114 -19.38 9.79 0.50
CA ASP A 114 -20.34 9.68 1.59
C ASP A 114 -19.66 9.79 2.99
N GLY A 115 -18.31 9.86 3.02
CA GLY A 115 -17.53 9.93 4.25
C GLY A 115 -17.39 8.59 4.98
N ASP A 116 -17.82 7.52 4.33
CA ASP A 116 -17.76 6.15 4.85
C ASP A 116 -16.37 5.56 4.72
N LYS A 117 -16.08 4.55 5.56
CA LYS A 117 -14.81 3.84 5.51
C LYS A 117 -14.73 3.00 4.23
N VAL A 118 -13.76 3.33 3.36
CA VAL A 118 -13.45 2.60 2.12
C VAL A 118 -13.10 1.12 2.37
N SER A 119 -12.70 0.77 3.59
CA SER A 119 -12.50 -0.60 4.04
C SER A 119 -13.77 -1.45 4.09
N SER A 120 -14.96 -0.84 4.07
CA SER A 120 -16.25 -1.57 4.03
C SER A 120 -16.61 -2.09 2.63
N VAL A 121 -15.96 -1.60 1.58
CA VAL A 121 -16.22 -2.03 0.20
C VAL A 121 -15.50 -3.35 -0.05
N LYS A 122 -16.20 -4.36 -0.58
CA LYS A 122 -15.62 -5.67 -0.89
C LYS A 122 -14.57 -5.54 -2.00
N SER A 123 -13.33 -5.95 -1.72
CA SER A 123 -12.28 -6.07 -2.73
C SER A 123 -12.44 -7.36 -3.53
N LEU A 124 -11.99 -7.33 -4.78
CA LEU A 124 -11.98 -8.49 -5.68
C LEU A 124 -10.86 -9.46 -5.29
N LEU A 125 -9.67 -8.91 -5.02
CA LEU A 125 -8.50 -9.67 -4.60
C LEU A 125 -7.58 -8.78 -3.78
N ASP A 126 -7.07 -9.33 -2.68
CA ASP A 126 -6.07 -8.65 -1.85
C ASP A 126 -4.70 -9.28 -2.08
N ILE A 127 -3.73 -8.44 -2.43
CA ILE A 127 -2.37 -8.82 -2.78
C ILE A 127 -1.43 -8.27 -1.71
N THR A 128 -0.57 -9.13 -1.17
CA THR A 128 0.47 -8.70 -0.24
C THR A 128 1.77 -8.46 -1.00
N VAL A 129 2.20 -7.20 -1.07
CA VAL A 129 3.46 -6.81 -1.71
C VAL A 129 4.55 -6.63 -0.63
N PRO A 130 5.65 -7.41 -0.66
CA PRO A 130 6.77 -7.17 0.23
C PRO A 130 7.51 -5.91 -0.19
N THR A 131 7.58 -4.92 0.71
CA THR A 131 8.31 -3.67 0.51
C THR A 131 9.58 -3.66 1.36
N LYS A 132 10.67 -3.19 0.76
CA LYS A 132 11.93 -2.94 1.46
C LYS A 132 12.07 -1.45 1.68
N SER A 133 12.17 -1.02 2.93
CA SER A 133 12.53 0.37 3.22
C SER A 133 14.04 0.54 3.11
N ALA A 134 14.45 1.60 2.43
CA ALA A 134 15.84 1.97 2.24
C ALA A 134 16.35 2.94 3.31
N TYR A 135 15.46 3.51 4.12
CA TYR A 135 15.81 4.54 5.10
C TYR A 135 15.60 4.07 6.53
N LYS A 136 16.70 4.02 7.28
CA LYS A 136 16.72 3.64 8.70
C LYS A 136 16.74 4.84 9.65
N GLY A 137 16.70 6.06 9.12
CA GLY A 137 16.84 7.29 9.89
C GLY A 137 18.24 7.49 10.48
N PRO A 138 18.52 8.70 11.02
CA PRO A 138 19.73 8.96 11.78
C PRO A 138 19.69 8.19 13.09
N TRP A 139 20.76 7.48 13.40
CA TRP A 139 20.88 6.74 14.67
C TRP A 139 20.92 7.66 15.89
N ILE A 140 21.40 8.90 15.70
CA ILE A 140 21.54 9.92 16.74
C ILE A 140 20.80 11.19 16.29
N LYS A 141 20.01 11.78 17.19
CA LYS A 141 19.35 13.07 16.94
C LYS A 141 20.41 14.17 16.79
N ALA A 142 20.26 15.03 15.79
CA ALA A 142 21.19 16.14 15.55
C ALA A 142 21.30 17.09 16.77
N GLU A 143 20.21 17.24 17.52
CA GLU A 143 20.16 18.01 18.76
C GLU A 143 21.14 17.47 19.82
N LEU A 144 21.19 16.15 20.01
CA LEU A 144 22.11 15.52 20.95
C LEU A 144 23.56 15.69 20.50
N LEU A 145 23.83 15.52 19.20
CA LEU A 145 25.16 15.76 18.64
C LEU A 145 25.61 17.21 18.86
N ALA A 146 24.73 18.18 18.61
CA ALA A 146 25.01 19.60 18.83
C ALA A 146 25.30 19.89 20.31
N ALA A 147 24.49 19.36 21.23
CA ALA A 147 24.70 19.53 22.67
C ALA A 147 26.05 18.96 23.13
N VAL A 148 26.44 17.78 22.63
CA VAL A 148 27.74 17.16 22.95
C VAL A 148 28.90 18.01 22.42
N LEU A 149 28.79 18.55 21.20
CA LEU A 149 29.83 19.42 20.63
C LEU A 149 30.00 20.71 21.44
N VAL A 150 28.89 21.38 21.77
CA VAL A 150 28.92 22.61 22.58
C VAL A 150 29.48 22.32 23.98
N GLY A 151 29.02 21.23 24.61
CA GLY A 151 29.53 20.79 25.91
C GLY A 151 31.04 20.48 25.88
N GLY A 152 31.51 19.84 24.81
CA GLY A 152 32.94 19.55 24.61
C GLY A 152 33.80 20.82 24.48
N VAL A 153 33.34 21.80 23.68
CA VAL A 153 34.02 23.09 23.54
C VAL A 153 34.05 23.84 24.87
N ALA A 154 32.93 23.90 25.59
CA ALA A 154 32.87 24.55 26.90
C ALA A 154 33.82 23.88 27.91
N TYR A 155 33.82 22.55 27.98
CA TYR A 155 34.73 21.80 28.84
C TYR A 155 36.21 22.08 28.52
N PHE A 156 36.58 22.12 27.23
CA PHE A 156 37.94 22.43 26.82
C PHE A 156 38.35 23.87 27.17
N ALA A 157 37.42 24.82 27.01
CA ALA A 157 37.66 26.22 27.37
C ALA A 157 37.86 26.38 28.89
N PHE A 158 37.00 25.75 29.70
CA PHE A 158 37.10 25.82 31.15
C PHE A 158 38.36 25.12 31.67
N THR A 159 38.71 23.94 31.16
CA THR A 159 39.91 23.21 31.60
C THR A 159 41.20 23.96 31.28
N THR A 160 41.29 24.57 30.10
CA THR A 160 42.44 25.42 29.73
C THR A 160 42.54 26.65 30.62
N LYS A 161 41.42 27.36 30.86
CA LYS A 161 41.38 28.49 31.79
C LYS A 161 41.84 28.09 33.20
N SER A 162 41.33 26.96 33.71
CA SER A 162 41.70 26.45 35.04
C SER A 162 43.20 26.12 35.15
N LYS A 163 43.82 25.61 34.08
CA LYS A 163 45.26 25.33 34.05
C LYS A 163 46.15 26.57 33.98
N VAL A 164 45.66 27.67 33.42
CA VAL A 164 46.40 28.94 33.30
C VAL A 164 46.25 29.80 34.56
N GLN A 165 45.18 29.63 35.32
CA GLN A 165 44.91 30.38 36.55
C GLN A 165 45.36 29.68 37.84
N SER A 166 45.89 28.45 37.73
CA SER A 166 46.63 27.75 38.79
C SER A 166 48.12 28.00 38.67
#